data_AF-A0A7K4Z169-F1
#
_entry.id   AF-A0A7K4Z169-F1
#
_cell.length_a   1.000
_cell.length_b   1.000
_cell.length_c   1.000
_cell.angle_alpha   90.00
_cell.angle_beta   90.00
_cell.angle_gamma   90.00
#
_symmetry.space_group_name_H-M   'P 1'
#
loop_
_entity.id
_entity.type
_entity.pdbx_description
1 polymer ?
#
loop_
_entity_poly.entity_id
_entity_poly.type
_entity_poly.pdbx_seq_one_letter_code
_entity_poly.pdbx_strand_id
1 'polypeptide(L)'
;REMVNAWFAERVHTIPVSKEGVKSQSESCACHQPACAETSNSGTPARKISASEFDRPLRPIFVKDSVGAVSFLSGSEKKEQMPLQSPRIETSAGDQCSRLLELVKDISSHLDVTALCHKIFLHIHELIAADRYSLFLVCEDSSNEKFLVSRLFDVAEGSTLEEASNNCIRLEWNKGIVGHVAAIGQPLNIKNAYEDPRFNAEVDQITGYKTQSILCMPIKNHKEEV
;
A
#
# COMPACT_ATOMS: atom_id res chain seq x y z
N ARG A 1 12.81 -15.58 4.65
CA ARG A 1 12.40 -14.20 4.31
C ARG A 1 13.00 -13.73 2.98
N GLU A 2 14.32 -13.84 2.74
CA GLU A 2 14.95 -13.49 1.43
C GLU A 2 14.40 -14.29 0.23
N MET A 3 14.08 -15.57 0.40
CA MET A 3 13.51 -16.41 -0.67
C MET A 3 12.11 -15.97 -1.11
N VAL A 4 11.31 -15.42 -0.20
CA VAL A 4 9.97 -14.88 -0.49
C VAL A 4 10.10 -13.60 -1.31
N ASN A 5 11.07 -12.76 -0.94
CA ASN A 5 11.39 -11.53 -1.66
C ASN A 5 11.89 -11.83 -3.08
N ALA A 6 12.75 -12.84 -3.26
CA ALA A 6 13.19 -13.30 -4.57
C ALA A 6 12.05 -13.88 -5.41
N TRP A 7 11.10 -14.60 -4.79
CA TRP A 7 9.92 -15.15 -5.46
C TRP A 7 8.95 -14.06 -5.93
N PHE A 8 8.67 -13.05 -5.09
CA PHE A 8 7.89 -11.87 -5.53
C PHE A 8 8.65 -11.11 -6.63
N ALA A 9 9.97 -10.98 -6.56
CA ALA A 9 10.77 -10.31 -7.60
C ALA A 9 10.75 -11.01 -8.96
N GLU A 10 10.59 -12.33 -8.99
CA GLU A 10 10.58 -13.12 -10.22
C GLU A 10 9.19 -13.18 -10.89
N ARG A 11 8.10 -13.03 -10.13
CA ARG A 11 6.72 -13.25 -10.60
C ARG A 11 5.77 -12.06 -10.44
N VAL A 12 6.19 -11.01 -9.72
CA VAL A 12 5.46 -9.76 -9.53
C VAL A 12 6.37 -8.61 -9.93
N HIS A 13 5.85 -7.68 -10.73
CA HIS A 13 6.60 -6.52 -11.20
C HIS A 13 6.98 -5.66 -9.99
N THR A 14 8.21 -5.83 -9.52
CA THR A 14 8.72 -5.13 -8.34
C THR A 14 9.16 -3.74 -8.76
N ILE A 15 8.65 -2.70 -8.10
CA ILE A 15 9.22 -1.36 -8.21
C ILE A 15 10.47 -1.35 -7.32
N PRO A 16 11.68 -1.18 -7.86
CA PRO A 16 12.88 -1.17 -7.05
C PRO A 16 12.88 0.09 -6.16
N VAL A 17 12.94 -0.12 -4.85
CA VAL A 17 13.41 0.90 -3.92
C VAL A 17 14.92 0.98 -4.08
N SER A 18 15.39 2.09 -4.63
CA SER A 18 16.81 2.37 -4.85
C SER A 18 17.61 2.24 -3.54
N LYS A 19 18.41 1.19 -3.41
CA LYS A 19 19.53 1.13 -2.46
C LYS A 19 20.82 1.49 -3.21
N GLU A 20 21.54 2.48 -2.67
CA GLU A 20 22.82 2.95 -3.17
C GLU A 20 23.83 1.79 -3.27
N GLY A 21 24.45 1.66 -4.43
CA GLY A 21 25.38 0.58 -4.74
C GLY A 21 26.78 0.83 -4.18
N VAL A 22 27.25 -0.12 -3.37
CA VAL A 22 28.68 -0.34 -3.14
C VAL A 22 29.18 -1.24 -4.28
N LYS A 23 30.04 -0.71 -5.16
CA LYS A 23 30.72 -1.46 -6.22
C LYS A 23 32.01 -2.08 -5.70
N SER A 24 32.14 -3.40 -5.84
CA SER A 24 33.43 -4.11 -5.87
C SER A 24 33.86 -4.36 -7.33
N GLN A 25 35.16 -4.17 -7.55
CA GLN A 25 35.87 -4.07 -8.84
C GLN A 25 36.27 -5.44 -9.40
N SER A 26 36.39 -5.54 -10.74
CA SER A 26 37.56 -6.13 -11.42
C SER A 26 37.52 -5.84 -12.94
N GLU A 27 38.48 -5.01 -13.40
CA GLU A 27 39.34 -5.04 -14.62
C GLU A 27 38.79 -5.59 -15.95
N SER A 28 39.06 -5.09 -17.18
CA SER A 28 40.11 -4.26 -17.82
C SER A 28 39.49 -3.73 -19.15
N CYS A 29 39.89 -2.62 -19.80
CA CYS A 29 41.12 -2.39 -20.55
C CYS A 29 41.10 -0.95 -21.15
N ALA A 30 42.28 -0.45 -21.52
CA ALA A 30 42.65 0.97 -21.58
C ALA A 30 42.68 1.62 -22.97
N CYS A 31 42.54 2.96 -23.02
CA CYS A 31 43.35 3.86 -23.89
C CYS A 31 43.25 5.39 -23.53
N HIS A 32 44.40 5.94 -23.12
CA HIS A 32 45.03 7.28 -23.35
C HIS A 32 44.36 8.67 -23.07
N GLN A 33 44.71 9.26 -21.90
CA GLN A 33 45.26 10.62 -21.51
C GLN A 33 45.12 11.91 -22.37
N PRO A 34 45.36 13.15 -21.81
CA PRO A 34 45.24 13.65 -20.41
C PRO A 34 44.60 15.08 -20.22
N ALA A 35 44.16 15.32 -18.98
CA ALA A 35 44.13 16.56 -18.17
C ALA A 35 43.73 17.94 -18.74
N CYS A 36 42.59 18.46 -18.27
CA CYS A 36 42.45 19.84 -17.78
C CYS A 36 41.66 19.82 -16.46
N ALA A 37 42.23 20.43 -15.42
CA ALA A 37 41.61 20.56 -14.12
C ALA A 37 40.80 21.86 -14.08
N GLU A 38 39.49 21.75 -13.84
CA GLU A 38 38.69 22.86 -13.31
C GLU A 38 37.75 22.32 -12.23
N THR A 39 38.00 22.78 -11.01
CA THR A 39 37.12 22.65 -9.86
C THR A 39 35.80 23.36 -10.14
N SER A 40 34.72 22.60 -10.31
CA SER A 40 33.37 23.12 -10.15
C SER A 40 32.53 22.13 -9.35
N ASN A 41 32.02 22.60 -8.22
CA ASN A 41 31.07 21.90 -7.37
C ASN A 41 29.81 21.59 -8.19
N SER A 42 29.71 20.38 -8.75
CA SER A 42 28.46 19.88 -9.32
C SER A 42 27.74 19.03 -8.27
N GLY A 43 27.13 19.71 -7.30
CA GLY A 43 26.05 19.10 -6.53
C GLY A 43 24.96 18.70 -7.52
N THR A 44 24.90 17.43 -7.87
CA THR A 44 23.84 16.91 -8.75
C THR A 44 22.52 17.22 -8.04
N PRO A 45 21.55 17.91 -8.66
CA PRO A 45 20.27 18.14 -8.02
C PRO A 45 19.66 16.77 -7.70
N ALA A 46 19.48 16.48 -6.41
CA ALA A 46 18.79 15.25 -5.99
C ALA A 46 17.44 15.19 -6.72
N ARG A 47 17.14 14.04 -7.34
CA ARG A 47 15.85 13.79 -7.98
C ARG A 47 14.75 13.90 -6.92
N LYS A 48 14.16 15.08 -6.78
CA LYS A 48 13.07 15.38 -5.82
C LYS A 48 11.73 14.77 -6.22
N ILE A 49 11.65 14.17 -7.40
CA ILE A 49 10.43 13.62 -7.95
C ILE A 49 10.70 12.19 -8.43
N SER A 50 9.82 11.28 -8.05
CA SER A 50 9.72 9.97 -8.69
C SER A 50 8.59 10.03 -9.72
N ALA A 51 8.89 9.68 -10.97
CA ALA A 51 7.88 9.64 -12.02
C ALA A 51 6.70 8.70 -11.68
N SER A 52 6.96 7.66 -10.88
CA SER A 52 5.94 6.71 -10.41
C SER A 52 4.85 7.34 -9.54
N GLU A 53 5.07 8.51 -8.93
CA GLU A 53 4.04 9.19 -8.12
C GLU A 53 2.93 9.81 -8.96
N PHE A 54 3.21 10.06 -10.24
CA PHE A 54 2.29 10.69 -11.18
C PHE A 54 1.52 9.67 -12.02
N ASP A 55 1.83 8.37 -11.89
CA ASP A 55 1.14 7.29 -12.60
C ASP A 55 -0.15 6.90 -11.87
N ARG A 56 -1.11 7.82 -11.91
CA ARG A 56 -2.47 7.68 -11.37
C ARG A 56 -3.41 8.64 -12.10
N PRO A 57 -4.74 8.47 -12.04
CA PRO A 57 -5.66 9.44 -12.61
C PRO A 57 -5.45 10.84 -12.00
N LEU A 58 -4.97 11.79 -12.81
CA LEU A 58 -4.78 13.19 -12.43
C LEU A 58 -5.80 14.08 -13.12
N ARG A 59 -6.23 15.13 -12.42
CA ARG A 59 -7.04 16.20 -13.04
C ARG A 59 -6.21 16.85 -14.17
N PRO A 60 -6.85 17.24 -15.28
CA PRO A 60 -6.15 17.89 -16.38
C PRO A 60 -5.52 19.21 -15.91
N ILE A 61 -4.32 19.49 -16.41
CA ILE A 61 -3.54 20.70 -16.06
C ILE A 61 -4.27 21.98 -16.52
N PHE A 62 -5.05 21.89 -17.59
CA PHE A 62 -5.79 23.00 -18.18
C PHE A 62 -7.28 22.65 -18.28
N VAL A 63 -8.12 23.64 -18.01
CA VAL A 63 -9.58 23.58 -18.18
C VAL A 63 -9.98 24.67 -19.18
N LYS A 64 -10.96 24.40 -20.04
CA LYS A 64 -11.59 25.44 -20.86
C LYS A 64 -12.71 26.09 -20.07
N ASP A 65 -12.71 27.42 -19.99
CA ASP A 65 -13.80 28.17 -19.39
C ASP A 65 -15.07 28.13 -20.28
N SER A 66 -16.16 28.73 -19.80
CA SER A 66 -17.43 28.81 -20.54
C SER A 66 -17.32 29.52 -21.90
N VAL A 67 -16.23 30.24 -22.13
CA VAL A 67 -15.94 30.98 -23.36
C VAL A 67 -14.90 30.25 -24.24
N GLY A 68 -14.45 29.06 -23.81
CA GLY A 68 -13.48 28.22 -24.52
C GLY A 68 -12.03 28.62 -24.32
N ALA A 69 -11.72 29.60 -23.47
CA ALA A 69 -10.37 30.02 -23.17
C ALA A 69 -9.68 29.02 -22.22
N VAL A 70 -8.41 28.74 -22.48
CA VAL A 70 -7.61 27.83 -21.65
C VAL A 70 -7.20 28.51 -20.34
N SER A 71 -7.48 27.85 -19.22
CA SER A 71 -7.18 28.34 -17.87
C SER A 71 -6.58 27.24 -17.01
N PHE A 72 -5.71 27.63 -16.07
CA PHE A 72 -5.21 26.75 -15.00
C PHE A 72 -6.11 26.75 -13.76
N LEU A 73 -7.08 27.66 -13.69
CA LEU A 73 -7.96 27.83 -12.54
C LEU A 73 -9.22 26.97 -12.72
N SER A 74 -9.27 25.84 -12.03
CA SER A 74 -10.50 25.07 -11.88
C SER A 74 -11.33 25.72 -10.76
N GLY A 75 -12.58 26.08 -11.05
CA GLY A 75 -13.48 26.73 -10.09
C GLY A 75 -13.62 25.91 -8.81
N SER A 76 -13.61 26.59 -7.65
CA SER A 76 -13.63 25.95 -6.34
C SER A 76 -14.85 25.04 -6.16
N GLU A 77 -14.63 23.73 -6.22
CA GLU A 77 -15.62 22.75 -5.79
C GLU A 77 -15.78 22.82 -4.27
N LYS A 78 -17.03 22.91 -3.82
CA LYS A 78 -17.40 22.98 -2.40
C LYS A 78 -16.81 21.77 -1.67
N LYS A 79 -16.08 22.01 -0.58
CA LYS A 79 -15.71 20.97 0.38
C LYS A 79 -17.00 20.46 1.04
N GLU A 80 -17.54 19.34 0.55
CA GLU A 80 -18.56 18.61 1.30
C GLU A 80 -17.90 17.98 2.51
N GLN A 81 -18.37 18.42 3.68
CA GLN A 81 -17.93 17.97 4.98
C GLN A 81 -18.62 16.64 5.29
N MET A 82 -17.82 15.64 5.63
CA MET A 82 -18.26 14.30 5.99
C MET A 82 -19.24 14.37 7.17
N PRO A 83 -20.50 13.92 7.04
CA PRO A 83 -21.42 13.87 8.17
C PRO A 83 -21.06 12.67 9.04
N LEU A 84 -20.56 12.93 10.25
CA LEU A 84 -20.46 11.92 11.30
C LEU A 84 -21.87 11.66 11.84
N GLN A 85 -22.53 10.60 11.38
CA GLN A 85 -23.69 10.06 12.07
C GLN A 85 -23.26 8.87 12.92
N SER A 86 -23.40 9.01 14.23
CA SER A 86 -23.19 7.92 15.18
C SER A 86 -24.43 7.05 15.30
N PRO A 87 -24.34 5.73 15.12
CA PRO A 87 -25.38 4.82 15.60
C PRO A 87 -25.25 4.72 17.13
N ARG A 88 -26.35 4.93 17.84
CA ARG A 88 -26.44 4.63 19.27
C ARG A 88 -26.51 3.11 19.44
N ILE A 89 -25.47 2.52 20.02
CA ILE A 89 -25.48 1.13 20.49
C ILE A 89 -25.55 1.16 22.01
N GLU A 90 -26.63 0.64 22.56
CA GLU A 90 -26.84 0.51 24.01
C GLU A 90 -26.24 -0.80 24.55
N THR A 91 -25.68 -0.67 25.75
CA THR A 91 -25.38 -1.68 26.79
C THR A 91 -24.03 -2.46 26.76
N SER A 92 -23.43 -2.49 27.96
CA SER A 92 -22.17 -3.10 28.46
C SER A 92 -20.83 -2.82 27.74
N ALA A 93 -20.84 -2.00 26.69
CA ALA A 93 -19.73 -1.76 25.77
C ALA A 93 -18.84 -0.52 26.07
N GLY A 94 -18.85 0.00 27.31
CA GLY A 94 -18.21 1.29 27.64
C GLY A 94 -16.70 1.33 27.36
N ASP A 95 -15.98 0.25 27.69
CA ASP A 95 -14.53 0.18 27.52
C ASP A 95 -14.13 -0.01 26.04
N GLN A 96 -14.78 -0.93 25.32
CA GLN A 96 -14.48 -1.17 23.90
C GLN A 96 -14.84 0.02 23.00
N CYS A 97 -15.94 0.70 23.29
CA CYS A 97 -16.33 1.90 22.55
C CYS A 97 -15.34 3.05 22.83
N SER A 98 -14.87 3.20 24.07
CA SER A 98 -13.83 4.17 24.43
C SER A 98 -12.51 3.89 23.70
N ARG A 99 -12.05 2.64 23.70
CA ARG A 99 -10.84 2.21 22.98
C ARG A 99 -10.97 2.44 21.47
N LEU A 100 -12.13 2.12 20.88
CA LEU A 100 -12.39 2.36 19.47
C LEU A 100 -12.35 3.87 19.14
N LEU A 101 -12.96 4.72 19.97
CA LEU A 101 -12.95 6.17 19.76
C LEU A 101 -11.54 6.76 19.88
N GLU A 102 -10.73 6.25 20.79
CA GLU A 102 -9.31 6.62 20.89
C GLU A 102 -8.55 6.26 19.62
N LEU A 103 -8.76 5.04 19.09
CA LEU A 103 -8.19 4.62 17.81
C LEU A 103 -8.65 5.51 16.65
N VAL A 104 -9.94 5.85 16.59
CA VAL A 104 -10.48 6.74 15.55
C VAL A 104 -9.86 8.15 15.62
N LYS A 105 -9.66 8.67 16.83
CA LYS A 105 -9.00 9.97 17.02
C LYS A 105 -7.55 9.91 16.54
N ASP A 106 -6.84 8.86 16.89
CA ASP A 106 -5.47 8.61 16.45
C ASP A 106 -5.39 8.52 14.92
N ILE A 107 -6.29 7.74 14.30
CA ILE A 107 -6.52 7.63 12.85
C ILE A 107 -6.68 8.99 12.19
N SER A 108 -7.57 9.83 12.72
CA SER A 108 -7.88 11.12 12.12
C SER A 108 -6.69 12.10 12.07
N SER A 109 -5.66 11.86 12.89
CA SER A 109 -4.48 12.73 12.99
C SER A 109 -3.31 12.31 12.09
N HIS A 110 -3.36 11.10 11.51
CA HIS A 110 -2.29 10.55 10.69
C HIS A 110 -2.59 10.71 9.19
N LEU A 111 -1.66 11.33 8.46
CA LEU A 111 -1.72 11.44 6.99
C LEU A 111 -1.12 10.22 6.27
N ASP A 112 -0.38 9.37 6.98
CA ASP A 112 0.18 8.14 6.42
C ASP A 112 -0.67 6.92 6.81
N VAL A 113 -1.43 6.43 5.84
CA VAL A 113 -2.29 5.24 5.94
C VAL A 113 -1.50 4.00 6.37
N THR A 114 -0.22 3.90 5.97
CA THR A 114 0.63 2.73 6.27
C THR A 114 0.98 2.70 7.75
N ALA A 115 1.61 3.76 8.26
CA ALA A 115 1.94 3.87 9.68
C ALA A 115 0.70 3.73 10.56
N LEU A 116 -0.41 4.31 10.10
CA LEU A 116 -1.67 4.25 10.81
C LEU A 116 -2.22 2.82 10.91
N CYS A 117 -2.32 2.10 9.79
CA CYS A 117 -2.86 0.75 9.80
C CYS A 117 -2.00 -0.21 10.62
N HIS A 118 -0.68 -0.07 10.60
CA HIS A 118 0.20 -0.84 11.50
C HIS A 118 -0.14 -0.59 12.97
N LYS A 119 -0.34 0.67 13.37
CA LYS A 119 -0.74 1.04 14.73
C LYS A 119 -2.11 0.50 15.11
N ILE A 120 -3.09 0.55 14.19
CA ILE A 120 -4.42 -0.07 14.38
C ILE A 120 -4.26 -1.57 14.63
N PHE A 121 -3.51 -2.28 13.78
CA PHE A 121 -3.31 -3.74 13.91
C PHE A 121 -2.66 -4.12 15.23
N LEU A 122 -1.67 -3.35 15.71
CA LEU A 122 -1.06 -3.58 17.01
C LEU A 122 -2.06 -3.42 18.17
N HIS A 123 -2.98 -2.45 18.12
CA HIS A 123 -3.96 -2.23 19.18
C HIS A 123 -5.11 -3.25 19.19
N ILE A 124 -5.53 -3.72 18.01
CA ILE A 124 -6.65 -4.65 17.87
C ILE A 124 -6.21 -6.11 17.88
N HIS A 125 -4.91 -6.42 17.93
CA HIS A 125 -4.39 -7.78 17.97
C HIS A 125 -5.07 -8.63 19.06
N GLU A 126 -5.23 -8.07 20.26
CA GLU A 126 -5.92 -8.71 21.40
C GLU A 126 -7.41 -8.94 21.15
N LEU A 127 -8.05 -8.16 20.26
CA LEU A 127 -9.47 -8.27 19.95
C LEU A 127 -9.75 -9.28 18.83
N ILE A 128 -8.84 -9.39 17.86
CA ILE A 128 -9.09 -10.15 16.62
C ILE A 128 -8.55 -11.59 16.70
N ALA A 129 -7.72 -11.91 17.71
CA ALA A 129 -7.22 -13.26 17.96
C ALA A 129 -6.70 -13.98 16.69
N ALA A 130 -6.05 -13.21 15.81
CA ALA A 130 -5.44 -13.70 14.58
C ALA A 130 -3.91 -13.59 14.67
N ASP A 131 -3.23 -14.57 14.09
CA ASP A 131 -1.75 -14.66 14.12
C ASP A 131 -1.10 -13.58 13.27
N ARG A 132 -1.67 -13.31 12.07
CA ARG A 132 -1.06 -12.42 11.07
C ARG A 132 -2.08 -11.56 10.35
N TYR A 133 -1.64 -10.37 9.93
CA TYR A 133 -2.45 -9.36 9.26
C TYR A 133 -1.73 -8.78 8.05
N SER A 134 -2.50 -8.43 7.02
CA SER A 134 -2.00 -7.76 5.82
C SER A 134 -3.01 -6.73 5.34
N LEU A 135 -2.54 -5.61 4.79
CA LEU A 135 -3.36 -4.56 4.20
C LEU A 135 -3.01 -4.34 2.74
N PHE A 136 -4.03 -4.37 1.89
CA PHE A 136 -3.92 -4.07 0.47
C PHE A 136 -4.68 -2.79 0.14
N LEU A 137 -4.02 -1.88 -0.57
CA LEU A 137 -4.58 -0.65 -1.09
C LEU A 137 -4.95 -0.84 -2.55
N VAL A 138 -6.15 -0.43 -2.94
CA VAL A 138 -6.52 -0.31 -4.34
C VAL A 138 -5.77 0.88 -4.93
N CYS A 139 -5.13 0.64 -6.08
CA CYS A 139 -4.44 1.64 -6.86
C CYS A 139 -4.95 1.56 -8.30
N GLU A 140 -4.84 2.69 -9.00
CA GLU A 140 -5.23 2.84 -10.39
C GLU A 140 -4.11 3.60 -11.09
N ASP A 141 -3.68 3.10 -12.26
CA ASP A 141 -2.65 3.75 -13.06
C ASP A 141 -3.25 4.78 -14.03
N SER A 142 -2.38 5.43 -14.80
CA SER A 142 -2.78 6.38 -15.84
C SER A 142 -3.64 5.77 -16.97
N SER A 143 -3.66 4.44 -17.11
CA SER A 143 -4.50 3.72 -18.08
C SER A 143 -5.89 3.35 -17.53
N ASN A 144 -6.18 3.70 -16.28
CA ASN A 144 -7.38 3.30 -15.53
C ASN A 144 -7.43 1.79 -15.24
N GLU A 145 -6.27 1.12 -15.22
CA GLU A 145 -6.21 -0.27 -14.77
C GLU A 145 -6.03 -0.33 -13.25
N LYS A 146 -6.91 -1.08 -12.60
CA LYS A 146 -6.86 -1.27 -11.15
C LYS A 146 -5.89 -2.39 -10.79
N PHE A 147 -5.23 -2.24 -9.66
CA PHE A 147 -4.37 -3.25 -9.05
C PHE A 147 -4.31 -3.05 -7.54
N LEU A 148 -3.80 -4.05 -6.83
CA LEU A 148 -3.66 -4.01 -5.37
C LEU A 148 -2.20 -3.89 -4.99
N VAL A 149 -1.91 -3.03 -4.01
CA VAL A 149 -0.58 -2.87 -3.43
C VAL A 149 -0.64 -3.05 -1.93
N SER A 150 0.19 -3.95 -1.39
CA SER A 150 0.39 -4.07 0.04
C SER A 150 1.76 -3.56 0.43
N ARG A 151 1.77 -2.54 1.30
CA ARG A 151 2.96 -2.05 2.02
C ARG A 151 3.01 -2.54 3.47
N LEU A 152 2.00 -3.29 3.90
CA LEU A 152 1.95 -3.96 5.20
C LEU A 152 1.51 -5.38 4.96
N PHE A 153 2.50 -6.26 4.81
CA PHE A 153 2.23 -7.67 4.61
C PHE A 153 2.84 -8.50 5.74
N ASP A 154 2.12 -9.53 6.17
CA ASP A 154 2.62 -10.52 7.12
C ASP A 154 3.00 -9.90 8.47
N VAL A 155 2.19 -8.96 8.94
CA VAL A 155 2.32 -8.31 10.25
C VAL A 155 1.92 -9.30 11.33
N ALA A 156 2.86 -9.69 12.18
CA ALA A 156 2.65 -10.54 13.35
C ALA A 156 2.89 -9.74 14.64
N GLU A 157 2.54 -10.33 15.79
CA GLU A 157 2.85 -9.73 17.09
C GLU A 157 4.36 -9.45 17.21
N GLY A 158 4.72 -8.25 17.70
CA GLY A 158 6.11 -7.83 17.84
C GLY A 158 6.82 -7.41 16.54
N SER A 159 6.16 -7.46 15.39
CA SER A 159 6.74 -6.98 14.13
C SER A 159 6.89 -5.46 14.08
N THR A 160 8.08 -4.99 13.69
CA THR A 160 8.35 -3.56 13.51
C THR A 160 7.76 -3.04 12.20
N LEU A 161 7.46 -1.73 12.13
CA LEU A 161 6.95 -1.10 10.90
C LEU A 161 7.94 -1.24 9.74
N GLU A 162 9.24 -1.12 10.01
CA GLU A 162 10.27 -1.29 8.98
C GLU A 162 10.23 -2.70 8.38
N GLU A 163 10.15 -3.74 9.21
CA GLU A 163 10.03 -5.11 8.73
C GLU A 163 8.78 -5.36 7.88
N ALA A 164 7.64 -4.79 8.27
CA ALA A 164 6.38 -4.90 7.54
C ALA A 164 6.38 -4.10 6.23
N SER A 165 7.09 -2.97 6.19
CA SER A 165 7.14 -2.05 5.04
C SER A 165 8.27 -2.31 4.05
N ASN A 166 9.23 -3.17 4.37
CA ASN A 166 10.36 -3.49 3.49
C ASN A 166 9.95 -4.21 2.20
N ASN A 167 8.75 -4.77 2.16
CA ASN A 167 8.26 -5.57 1.05
C ASN A 167 6.96 -4.98 0.50
N CYS A 168 7.00 -4.53 -0.74
CA CYS A 168 5.82 -4.09 -1.49
C CYS A 168 5.32 -5.27 -2.33
N ILE A 169 4.08 -5.70 -2.09
CA ILE A 169 3.43 -6.75 -2.90
C ILE A 169 2.44 -6.09 -3.83
N ARG A 170 2.52 -6.42 -5.12
CA ARG A 170 1.54 -6.02 -6.13
C ARG A 170 0.75 -7.24 -6.59
N LEU A 171 -0.58 -7.13 -6.60
CA LEU A 171 -1.47 -8.13 -7.15
C LEU A 171 -2.30 -7.52 -8.28
N GLU A 172 -2.54 -8.31 -9.32
CA GLU A 172 -3.49 -7.97 -10.38
C GLU A 172 -4.92 -7.90 -9.83
N TRP A 173 -5.77 -7.10 -10.48
CA TRP A 173 -7.18 -7.03 -10.14
C TRP A 173 -7.86 -8.40 -10.29
N ASN A 174 -8.80 -8.70 -9.38
CA ASN A 174 -9.57 -9.95 -9.39
C ASN A 174 -8.73 -11.24 -9.34
N LYS A 175 -7.49 -11.18 -8.85
CA LYS A 175 -6.65 -12.36 -8.61
C LYS A 175 -6.45 -12.67 -7.13
N GLY A 176 -6.53 -13.96 -6.82
CA GLY A 176 -6.47 -14.48 -5.46
C GLY A 176 -7.66 -14.06 -4.59
N ILE A 177 -7.60 -14.40 -3.30
CA ILE A 177 -8.66 -14.06 -2.33
C ILE A 177 -8.86 -12.55 -2.24
N VAL A 178 -7.77 -11.79 -2.10
CA VAL A 178 -7.84 -10.33 -1.93
C VAL A 178 -8.36 -9.65 -3.19
N GLY A 179 -7.88 -10.05 -4.37
CA GLY A 179 -8.38 -9.51 -5.64
C GLY A 179 -9.87 -9.79 -5.84
N HIS A 180 -10.33 -10.98 -5.45
CA HIS A 180 -11.75 -11.33 -5.51
C HIS A 180 -12.61 -10.47 -4.58
N VAL A 181 -12.17 -10.27 -3.33
CA VAL A 181 -12.87 -9.39 -2.37
C VAL A 181 -12.89 -7.95 -2.85
N ALA A 182 -11.78 -7.45 -3.41
CA ALA A 182 -11.71 -6.10 -3.98
C ALA A 182 -12.66 -5.93 -5.18
N ALA A 183 -12.76 -6.94 -6.04
CA ALA A 183 -13.63 -6.91 -7.21
C ALA A 183 -15.13 -6.97 -6.87
N ILE A 184 -15.51 -7.75 -5.85
CA ILE A 184 -16.92 -7.96 -5.49
C ILE A 184 -17.39 -7.00 -4.39
N GLY A 185 -16.48 -6.51 -3.55
CA GLY A 185 -16.80 -5.66 -2.41
C GLY A 185 -17.61 -6.37 -1.31
N GLN A 186 -17.47 -7.70 -1.19
CA GLN A 186 -18.10 -8.52 -0.16
C GLN A 186 -17.06 -9.24 0.69
N PRO A 187 -17.25 -9.36 2.01
CA PRO A 187 -16.31 -10.04 2.89
C PRO A 187 -16.30 -11.56 2.63
N LEU A 188 -15.14 -12.18 2.85
CA LEU A 188 -14.96 -13.64 2.82
C LEU A 188 -14.42 -14.13 4.15
N ASN A 189 -15.06 -15.17 4.69
CA ASN A 189 -14.61 -15.89 5.88
C ASN A 189 -14.35 -17.36 5.51
N ILE A 190 -13.08 -17.70 5.31
CA ILE A 190 -12.60 -18.99 4.82
C ILE A 190 -12.03 -19.76 6.02
N LYS A 191 -12.56 -20.96 6.29
CA LYS A 191 -12.11 -21.80 7.41
C LYS A 191 -10.86 -22.63 7.09
N ASN A 192 -10.71 -23.02 5.83
CA ASN A 192 -9.55 -23.76 5.33
C ASN A 192 -9.06 -23.12 4.02
N ALA A 193 -7.93 -22.42 4.08
CA ALA A 193 -7.35 -21.73 2.94
C ALA A 193 -7.00 -22.69 1.80
N TYR A 194 -6.50 -23.89 2.11
CA TYR A 194 -6.07 -24.88 1.11
C TYR A 194 -7.23 -25.53 0.34
N GLU A 195 -8.47 -25.37 0.80
CA GLU A 195 -9.68 -25.80 0.07
C GLU A 195 -10.22 -24.70 -0.85
N ASP A 196 -9.76 -23.46 -0.70
CA ASP A 196 -10.22 -22.36 -1.53
C ASP A 196 -9.38 -22.28 -2.82
N PRO A 197 -9.99 -22.40 -4.02
CA PRO A 197 -9.26 -22.40 -5.29
C PRO A 197 -8.57 -21.07 -5.59
N ARG A 198 -8.91 -19.98 -4.87
CA ARG A 198 -8.29 -18.66 -5.01
C ARG A 198 -7.08 -18.49 -4.09
N PHE A 199 -6.81 -19.45 -3.20
CA PHE A 199 -5.66 -19.40 -2.31
C PHE A 199 -4.38 -19.78 -3.05
N ASN A 200 -3.34 -18.96 -2.88
CA ASN A 200 -2.00 -19.26 -3.39
C ASN A 200 -1.14 -19.78 -2.24
N ALA A 201 -0.86 -21.08 -2.25
CA ALA A 201 -0.06 -21.75 -1.22
C ALA A 201 1.47 -21.62 -1.42
N GLU A 202 1.95 -20.98 -2.48
CA GLU A 202 3.39 -20.86 -2.76
C GLU A 202 4.09 -20.00 -1.70
N VAL A 203 3.45 -18.93 -1.22
CA VAL A 203 4.00 -18.07 -0.16
C VAL A 203 4.16 -18.85 1.15
N ASP A 204 3.18 -19.67 1.50
CA ASP A 204 3.22 -20.57 2.66
C ASP A 204 4.36 -21.61 2.52
N GLN A 205 4.52 -22.21 1.34
CA GLN A 205 5.59 -23.18 1.07
C GLN A 205 6.99 -22.57 1.24
N ILE A 206 7.20 -21.33 0.81
CA ILE A 206 8.51 -20.66 0.87
C ILE A 206 8.80 -20.14 2.29
N THR A 207 7.78 -19.67 3.00
CA THR A 207 7.93 -19.18 4.37
C THR A 207 7.98 -20.30 5.40
N GLY A 208 7.49 -21.50 5.06
CA GLY A 208 7.22 -22.57 6.02
C GLY A 208 6.01 -22.27 6.91
N TYR A 209 5.27 -21.20 6.64
CA TYR A 209 4.04 -20.85 7.35
C TYR A 209 2.86 -21.67 6.80
N LYS A 210 1.85 -21.90 7.64
CA LYS A 210 0.64 -22.61 7.25
C LYS A 210 -0.59 -21.78 7.58
N THR A 211 -1.17 -21.19 6.56
CA THR A 211 -2.40 -20.42 6.64
C THR A 211 -3.60 -21.36 6.76
N GLN A 212 -4.26 -21.37 7.91
CA GLN A 212 -5.43 -22.20 8.15
C GLN A 212 -6.72 -21.50 7.74
N SER A 213 -7.07 -20.40 8.40
CA SER A 213 -8.30 -19.64 8.16
C SER A 213 -7.97 -18.21 7.72
N ILE A 214 -8.83 -17.63 6.88
CA ILE A 214 -8.65 -16.29 6.33
C ILE A 214 -9.98 -15.52 6.48
N LEU A 215 -9.93 -14.37 7.15
CA LEU A 215 -10.97 -13.35 7.09
C LEU A 215 -10.47 -12.19 6.22
N CYS A 216 -11.15 -11.93 5.11
CA CYS A 216 -10.82 -10.84 4.20
C CYS A 216 -12.03 -9.91 4.09
N MET A 217 -11.86 -8.64 4.48
CA MET A 217 -12.93 -7.64 4.47
C MET A 217 -12.55 -6.46 3.57
N PRO A 218 -13.46 -5.99 2.69
CA PRO A 218 -13.25 -4.78 1.92
C PRO A 218 -13.45 -3.55 2.79
N ILE A 219 -12.61 -2.54 2.61
CA ILE A 219 -12.80 -1.21 3.18
C ILE A 219 -13.38 -0.34 2.09
N LYS A 220 -14.54 0.28 2.34
CA LYS A 220 -15.24 1.10 1.36
C LYS A 220 -15.24 2.56 1.74
N ASN A 221 -15.24 3.42 0.74
CA ASN A 221 -15.50 4.84 0.91
C ASN A 221 -17.01 5.10 1.16
N HIS A 222 -17.39 6.36 1.41
CA HIS A 222 -18.78 6.77 1.64
C HIS A 222 -19.71 6.58 0.43
N LYS A 223 -19.17 6.28 -0.75
CA LYS A 223 -19.92 5.95 -1.97
C LYS A 223 -20.05 4.44 -2.19
N GLU A 224 -19.66 3.63 -1.20
CA GLU A 224 -19.65 2.17 -1.27
C GLU A 224 -18.64 1.58 -2.27
N GLU A 225 -17.64 2.36 -2.69
CA GLU A 225 -16.53 1.89 -3.55
C GLU A 225 -15.38 1.38 -2.70
N VAL A 226 -14.79 0.24 -3.08
CA VAL A 226 -13.58 -0.34 -2.47
C VAL A 226 -12.33 0.40 -2.94
#